data_AF-A0A963RQR5-F1
#
_entry.id   AF-A0A963RQR5-F1
#
_cell.length_a   1.000
_cell.length_b   1.000
_cell.length_c   1.000
_cell.angle_alpha   90.00
_cell.angle_beta   90.00
_cell.angle_gamma   90.00
#
_symmetry.space_group_name_H-M   'P 1'
#
loop_
_entity.id
_entity.type
_entity.pdbx_description
1 polymer ?
#
loop_
_entity_poly.entity_id
_entity_poly.type
_entity_poly.pdbx_seq_one_letter_code
_entity_poly.pdbx_strand_id
1 'polypeptide(L)'
;FPIHVGIIRGTTADLDGNVTMEKEALTLEALAIAMAAHNSGGIVIAQVERVADRGTLNPRQVKIPGVLVDCVVVAEKPDHHEQTFGTPYSAAYAGEIRVPATSVASLPMSERKIIARRAAMALRPNVVVNLGIGMPEGVAAVAAEESIIDLLTLTAEPGVIGGIPAGGMDFGAAVNTEAII
;
A
#
# COMPACT_ATOMS: atom_id res chain seq x y z
N PHE A 1 -16.61 -12.91 18.72
CA PHE A 1 -15.75 -14.09 18.92
C PHE A 1 -14.36 -13.56 19.29
N PRO A 2 -13.61 -14.18 20.24
CA PRO A 2 -12.27 -13.72 20.61
C PRO A 2 -11.26 -13.96 19.49
N ILE A 3 -10.31 -13.04 19.31
CA ILE A 3 -9.17 -13.18 18.39
C ILE A 3 -7.95 -13.63 19.20
N HIS A 4 -7.49 -14.87 18.98
CA HIS A 4 -6.40 -15.44 19.80
C HIS A 4 -5.01 -15.06 19.30
N VAL A 5 -4.86 -14.77 18.00
CA VAL A 5 -3.58 -14.44 17.38
C VAL A 5 -3.81 -13.38 16.32
N GLY A 6 -3.05 -12.29 16.37
CA GLY A 6 -2.91 -11.30 15.31
C GLY A 6 -1.53 -11.40 14.69
N ILE A 7 -1.46 -11.62 13.38
CA ILE A 7 -0.21 -11.59 12.62
C ILE A 7 -0.24 -10.32 11.79
N ILE A 8 0.76 -9.46 12.01
CA ILE A 8 0.89 -8.17 11.33
C ILE A 8 2.29 -8.03 10.74
N ARG A 9 2.44 -7.04 9.87
CA ARG A 9 3.70 -6.72 9.20
C ARG A 9 3.99 -5.23 9.32
N GLY A 10 5.26 -4.86 9.44
CA GLY A 10 5.73 -3.51 9.21
C GLY A 10 7.17 -3.50 8.71
N THR A 11 7.78 -2.33 8.60
CA THR A 11 9.14 -2.20 8.07
C THR A 11 10.18 -2.29 9.17
N THR A 12 10.06 -1.45 10.19
CA THR A 12 11.03 -1.37 11.28
C THR A 12 10.32 -1.44 12.63
N ALA A 13 10.78 -2.34 13.50
CA ALA A 13 10.42 -2.35 14.91
C ALA A 13 11.56 -1.79 15.79
N ASP A 14 11.25 -1.21 16.94
CA ASP A 14 12.25 -0.96 17.99
C ASP A 14 12.26 -2.06 19.07
N LEU A 15 13.23 -2.00 20.01
CA LEU A 15 13.32 -2.96 21.12
C LEU A 15 12.17 -2.84 22.14
N ASP A 16 11.26 -1.87 22.00
CA ASP A 16 10.01 -1.74 22.75
C ASP A 16 8.79 -2.27 21.98
N GLY A 17 8.99 -2.78 20.76
CA GLY A 17 7.94 -3.34 19.92
C GLY A 17 7.17 -2.32 19.09
N ASN A 18 7.51 -1.03 19.15
CA ASN A 18 6.86 -0.04 18.29
C ASN A 18 7.20 -0.31 16.83
N VAL A 19 6.21 -0.26 15.94
CA VAL A 19 6.39 -0.60 14.52
C VAL A 19 6.08 0.60 13.62
N THR A 20 7.01 0.87 12.71
CA THR A 20 6.88 1.80 11.58
C THR A 20 6.70 1.03 10.27
N MET A 21 6.08 1.66 9.28
CA MET A 21 5.72 1.05 7.99
C MET A 21 6.25 1.90 6.82
N GLU A 22 7.44 2.47 6.99
CA GLU A 22 7.99 3.47 6.07
C GLU A 22 8.34 2.94 4.67
N LYS A 23 8.53 1.62 4.53
CA LYS A 23 8.72 0.97 3.23
C LYS A 23 7.53 0.14 2.78
N GLU A 24 6.46 0.03 3.56
CA GLU A 24 5.29 -0.71 3.11
C GLU A 24 4.54 0.12 2.06
N ALA A 25 3.96 -0.54 1.06
CA ALA A 25 3.15 0.17 0.06
C ALA A 25 1.84 0.71 0.65
N LEU A 26 1.37 0.11 1.76
CA LEU A 26 0.09 0.36 2.41
C LEU A 26 0.20 0.09 3.91
N THR A 27 -0.71 0.71 4.69
CA THR A 27 -0.83 0.46 6.14
C THR A 27 -1.84 -0.63 6.50
N LEU A 28 -2.91 -0.77 5.69
CA LEU A 28 -3.96 -1.78 5.84
C LEU A 28 -4.56 -1.79 7.28
N GLU A 29 -5.10 -2.93 7.70
CA GLU A 29 -5.78 -3.11 8.98
C GLU A 29 -4.83 -3.53 10.12
N ALA A 30 -3.52 -3.38 9.97
CA ALA A 30 -2.53 -3.91 10.93
C ALA A 30 -2.79 -3.43 12.38
N LEU A 31 -3.14 -2.15 12.58
CA LEU A 31 -3.48 -1.62 13.90
C LEU A 31 -4.75 -2.24 14.45
N ALA A 32 -5.78 -2.39 13.61
CA ALA A 32 -7.05 -2.98 14.01
C ALA A 32 -6.88 -4.46 14.39
N ILE A 33 -6.06 -5.21 13.64
CA ILE A 33 -5.73 -6.60 13.94
C ILE A 33 -5.01 -6.70 15.30
N ALA A 34 -3.98 -5.86 15.52
CA ALA A 34 -3.24 -5.83 16.78
C ALA A 34 -4.16 -5.53 17.97
N MET A 35 -4.99 -4.49 17.85
CA MET A 35 -5.97 -4.12 18.88
C MET A 35 -6.98 -5.24 19.15
N ALA A 36 -7.49 -5.89 18.10
CA ALA A 36 -8.49 -6.95 18.24
C ALA A 36 -7.93 -8.19 18.96
N ALA A 37 -6.71 -8.61 18.62
CA ALA A 37 -6.03 -9.71 19.29
C ALA A 37 -5.67 -9.35 20.75
N HIS A 38 -5.02 -8.20 20.96
CA HIS A 38 -4.63 -7.74 22.29
C HIS A 38 -5.82 -7.59 23.24
N ASN A 39 -6.90 -6.92 22.80
CA ASN A 39 -8.11 -6.73 23.62
C ASN A 39 -8.89 -8.04 23.87
N SER A 40 -8.58 -9.10 23.12
CA SER A 40 -9.11 -10.44 23.36
C SER A 40 -8.23 -11.27 24.31
N GLY A 41 -7.11 -10.71 24.81
CA GLY A 41 -6.09 -11.45 25.55
C GLY A 41 -5.31 -12.45 24.69
N GLY A 42 -5.34 -12.27 23.36
CA GLY A 42 -4.53 -13.02 22.41
C GLY A 42 -3.11 -12.47 22.30
N ILE A 43 -2.33 -13.01 21.36
CA ILE A 43 -0.95 -12.58 21.07
C ILE A 43 -0.85 -11.87 19.72
N VAL A 44 0.03 -10.88 19.63
CA VAL A 44 0.34 -10.15 18.40
C VAL A 44 1.78 -10.40 18.00
N ILE A 45 1.98 -10.90 16.79
CA ILE A 45 3.28 -11.19 16.20
C ILE A 45 3.47 -10.24 15.01
N ALA A 46 4.52 -9.41 15.08
CA ALA A 46 4.88 -8.47 14.03
C ALA A 46 6.12 -8.93 13.25
N GLN A 47 5.94 -9.25 11.97
CA GLN A 47 7.06 -9.46 11.06
C GLN A 47 7.62 -8.10 10.60
N VAL A 48 8.94 -7.92 10.63
CA VAL A 48 9.61 -6.70 10.19
C VAL A 48 10.85 -6.97 9.34
N GLU A 49 11.26 -5.98 8.54
CA GLU A 49 12.52 -6.03 7.79
C GLU A 49 13.73 -5.92 8.73
N ARG A 50 13.63 -5.09 9.77
CA ARG A 50 14.75 -4.76 10.66
C ARG A 50 14.32 -4.29 12.04
N VAL A 51 15.28 -4.29 12.96
CA VAL A 51 15.12 -3.78 14.33
C VAL A 51 16.03 -2.59 14.56
N ALA A 52 15.49 -1.54 15.17
CA ALA A 52 16.21 -0.34 15.60
C ALA A 52 16.30 -0.27 17.14
N ASP A 53 17.16 0.62 17.65
CA ASP A 53 17.28 0.82 19.10
C ASP A 53 16.10 1.62 19.67
N ARG A 54 15.92 1.59 20.99
CA ARG A 54 14.81 2.24 21.70
C ARG A 54 14.79 3.75 21.46
N GLY A 55 13.60 4.30 21.23
CA GLY A 55 13.40 5.75 21.07
C GLY A 55 13.97 6.33 19.77
N THR A 56 14.42 5.50 18.83
CA THR A 56 14.95 5.97 17.54
C THR A 56 13.85 6.21 16.49
N LEU A 57 12.71 5.52 16.61
CA LEU A 57 11.59 5.67 15.68
C LEU A 57 10.89 7.01 15.90
N ASN A 58 10.57 7.71 14.81
CA ASN A 58 9.76 8.92 14.88
C ASN A 58 8.36 8.58 15.41
N PRO A 59 7.94 9.11 16.58
CA PRO A 59 6.65 8.75 17.17
C PRO A 59 5.45 9.07 16.28
N ARG A 60 5.56 10.04 15.36
CA ARG A 60 4.49 10.38 14.40
C ARG A 60 4.35 9.36 13.27
N GLN A 61 5.36 8.50 13.08
CA GLN A 61 5.36 7.44 12.07
C GLN A 61 5.09 6.05 12.64
N VAL A 62 5.09 5.89 13.98
CA VAL A 62 4.71 4.63 14.62
C VAL A 62 3.25 4.34 14.28
N LYS A 63 3.01 3.24 13.55
CA LYS A 63 1.68 2.79 13.14
C LYS A 63 1.10 1.79 14.15
N ILE A 64 1.96 1.01 14.78
CA ILE A 64 1.57 0.04 15.81
C ILE A 64 2.37 0.33 17.07
N PRO A 65 1.72 0.79 18.15
CA PRO A 65 2.37 0.96 19.45
C PRO A 65 2.85 -0.40 20.01
N GLY A 66 4.05 -0.43 20.58
CA GLY A 66 4.67 -1.65 21.08
C GLY A 66 3.92 -2.31 22.24
N VAL A 67 3.09 -1.55 22.97
CA VAL A 67 2.18 -2.09 23.99
C VAL A 67 1.17 -3.11 23.45
N LEU A 68 0.94 -3.12 22.13
CA LEU A 68 0.06 -4.07 21.46
C LEU A 68 0.82 -5.27 20.87
N VAL A 69 2.16 -5.31 20.93
CA VAL A 69 2.99 -6.29 20.24
C VAL A 69 3.66 -7.21 21.25
N ASP A 70 3.42 -8.51 21.13
CA ASP A 70 4.00 -9.52 22.03
C ASP A 70 5.31 -10.12 21.48
N CYS A 71 5.45 -10.16 20.15
CA CYS A 71 6.63 -10.73 19.50
C CYS A 71 6.97 -9.98 18.21
N VAL A 72 8.27 -9.71 18.01
CA VAL A 72 8.83 -9.20 16.75
C VAL A 72 9.63 -10.30 16.08
N VAL A 73 9.37 -10.54 14.79
CA VAL A 73 10.07 -11.53 13.97
C VAL A 73 10.74 -10.80 12.81
N VAL A 74 12.08 -10.83 12.76
CA VAL A 74 12.83 -10.24 11.65
C VAL A 74 12.81 -11.19 10.47
N ALA A 75 12.46 -10.69 9.28
CA ALA A 75 12.51 -11.47 8.05
C ALA A 75 13.97 -11.91 7.77
N GLU A 76 14.19 -13.22 7.65
CA GLU A 76 15.54 -13.78 7.46
C GLU A 76 16.11 -13.54 6.05
N LYS A 77 15.22 -13.36 5.07
CA LYS A 77 15.58 -13.19 3.67
C LYS A 77 14.76 -12.07 3.03
N PRO A 78 15.33 -11.31 2.07
CA PRO A 78 14.61 -10.24 1.40
C PRO A 78 13.32 -10.67 0.68
N ASP A 79 13.30 -11.87 0.10
CA ASP A 79 12.14 -12.46 -0.58
C ASP A 79 11.01 -12.88 0.38
N HIS A 80 11.25 -12.85 1.69
CA HIS A 80 10.21 -13.02 2.71
C HIS A 80 9.53 -11.69 3.10
N HIS A 81 9.99 -10.55 2.57
CA HIS A 81 9.50 -9.20 2.93
C HIS A 81 9.26 -8.29 1.71
N GLU A 82 8.89 -8.85 0.56
CA GLU A 82 8.60 -8.08 -0.65
C GLU A 82 7.43 -7.11 -0.44
N GLN A 83 7.49 -5.89 -1.00
CA GLN A 83 6.40 -4.89 -0.88
C GLN A 83 5.09 -5.34 -1.53
N THR A 84 5.19 -6.09 -2.62
CA THR A 84 4.07 -6.60 -3.43
C THR A 84 4.47 -7.96 -4.00
N PHE A 85 3.58 -8.63 -4.72
CA PHE A 85 3.91 -9.90 -5.36
C PHE A 85 4.78 -9.75 -6.63
N GLY A 86 4.88 -8.53 -7.20
CA GLY A 86 5.65 -8.25 -8.41
C GLY A 86 6.93 -7.47 -8.16
N THR A 87 6.98 -6.72 -7.07
CA THR A 87 8.03 -5.76 -6.76
C THR A 87 8.58 -5.99 -5.36
N PRO A 88 9.86 -6.43 -5.23
CA PRO A 88 10.51 -6.58 -3.93
C PRO A 88 10.56 -5.27 -3.14
N TYR A 89 10.98 -4.19 -3.81
CA TYR A 89 11.04 -2.85 -3.23
C TYR A 89 10.98 -1.75 -4.30
N SER A 90 10.16 -0.74 -4.05
CA SER A 90 10.04 0.49 -4.81
C SER A 90 9.93 1.67 -3.85
N ALA A 91 10.89 2.60 -3.95
CA ALA A 91 10.85 3.88 -3.24
C ALA A 91 9.61 4.73 -3.61
N ALA A 92 9.05 4.52 -4.81
CA ALA A 92 7.85 5.22 -5.24
C ALA A 92 6.58 4.66 -4.56
N TYR A 93 6.50 3.34 -4.32
CA TYR A 93 5.41 2.73 -3.56
C TYR A 93 5.51 3.07 -2.07
N ALA A 94 6.72 3.22 -1.54
CA ALA A 94 6.98 3.69 -0.17
C ALA A 94 6.71 5.21 0.02
N GLY A 95 6.39 5.95 -1.05
CA GLY A 95 6.17 7.39 -0.99
C GLY A 95 7.43 8.24 -0.73
N GLU A 96 8.63 7.65 -0.86
CA GLU A 96 9.91 8.35 -0.67
C GLU A 96 10.22 9.30 -1.84
N ILE A 97 9.72 8.96 -3.05
CA ILE A 97 9.95 9.72 -4.27
C ILE A 97 8.67 9.82 -5.11
N ARG A 98 8.60 10.86 -5.95
CA ARG A 98 7.64 10.94 -7.05
C ARG A 98 8.31 10.53 -8.36
N VAL A 99 7.58 9.82 -9.21
CA VAL A 99 8.03 9.41 -10.54
C VAL A 99 7.34 10.23 -11.64
N PRO A 100 7.97 10.43 -12.82
CA PRO A 100 7.31 11.11 -13.93
C PRO A 100 6.04 10.38 -14.36
N ALA A 101 4.92 11.08 -14.55
CA ALA A 101 3.66 10.44 -14.98
C ALA A 101 3.80 9.68 -16.32
N THR A 102 4.72 10.13 -17.18
CA THR A 102 5.05 9.48 -18.46
C THR A 102 5.75 8.12 -18.30
N SER A 103 6.18 7.74 -17.09
CA SER A 103 6.78 6.42 -16.86
C SER A 103 5.74 5.30 -16.76
N VAL A 104 4.45 5.63 -16.72
CA VAL A 104 3.37 4.63 -16.71
C VAL A 104 3.24 4.04 -18.12
N ALA A 105 3.46 2.74 -18.23
CA ALA A 105 3.38 2.06 -19.52
C ALA A 105 1.96 2.13 -20.10
N SER A 106 1.86 2.59 -21.35
CA SER A 106 0.63 2.52 -22.13
C SER A 106 0.22 1.06 -22.34
N LEU A 107 -1.08 0.80 -22.27
CA LEU A 107 -1.62 -0.51 -22.67
C LEU A 107 -1.43 -0.72 -24.18
N PRO A 108 -0.98 -1.91 -24.62
CA PRO A 108 -1.04 -2.29 -26.02
C PRO A 108 -2.49 -2.27 -26.54
N MET A 109 -2.67 -1.98 -27.83
CA MET A 109 -4.00 -2.00 -28.43
C MET A 109 -4.58 -3.42 -28.39
N SER A 110 -5.72 -3.56 -27.71
CA SER A 110 -6.40 -4.82 -27.40
C SER A 110 -7.86 -4.53 -27.03
N GLU A 111 -8.67 -5.57 -26.89
CA GLU A 111 -10.05 -5.50 -26.38
C GLU A 111 -10.08 -4.81 -25.01
N ARG A 112 -9.08 -5.08 -24.15
CA ARG A 112 -8.94 -4.44 -22.85
C ARG A 112 -8.74 -2.94 -22.97
N LYS A 113 -7.88 -2.48 -23.89
CA LYS A 113 -7.68 -1.05 -24.15
C LYS A 113 -8.93 -0.38 -24.72
N ILE A 114 -9.67 -1.05 -25.61
CA ILE A 114 -10.91 -0.53 -26.18
C ILE A 114 -11.95 -0.29 -25.07
N ILE A 115 -12.14 -1.28 -24.19
CA ILE A 115 -13.07 -1.17 -23.06
C ILE A 115 -12.63 -0.04 -22.10
N ALA A 116 -11.34 0.01 -21.75
CA ALA A 116 -10.79 1.04 -20.89
C ALA A 116 -10.98 2.46 -21.47
N ARG A 117 -10.73 2.66 -22.78
CA ARG A 117 -10.99 3.94 -23.46
C ARG A 117 -12.46 4.33 -23.41
N ARG A 118 -13.38 3.38 -23.65
CA ARG A 118 -14.82 3.67 -23.54
C ARG A 118 -15.23 4.05 -22.12
N ALA A 119 -14.66 3.41 -21.11
CA ALA A 119 -14.91 3.75 -19.72
C ALA A 119 -14.30 5.10 -19.34
N ALA A 120 -13.09 5.41 -19.82
CA ALA A 120 -12.43 6.70 -19.59
C ALA A 120 -13.24 7.89 -20.13
N MET A 121 -13.98 7.72 -21.22
CA MET A 121 -14.91 8.74 -21.74
C MET A 121 -16.07 9.08 -20.79
N ALA A 122 -16.35 8.26 -19.78
CA ALA A 122 -17.35 8.56 -18.76
C ALA A 122 -16.79 9.41 -17.60
N LEU A 123 -15.47 9.58 -17.53
CA LEU A 123 -14.81 10.37 -16.49
C LEU A 123 -15.09 11.86 -16.68
N ARG A 124 -15.12 12.58 -15.57
CA ARG A 124 -15.27 14.04 -15.54
C ARG A 124 -14.14 14.64 -14.69
N PRO A 125 -13.73 15.88 -14.92
CA PRO A 125 -12.76 16.52 -14.04
C PRO A 125 -13.21 16.51 -12.57
N ASN A 126 -12.27 16.31 -11.66
CA ASN A 126 -12.41 16.30 -10.20
C ASN A 126 -13.30 15.19 -9.63
N VAL A 127 -13.52 14.09 -10.37
CA VAL A 127 -14.21 12.92 -9.78
C VAL A 127 -13.25 12.06 -8.97
N VAL A 128 -13.79 11.46 -7.91
CA VAL A 128 -13.13 10.38 -7.16
C VAL A 128 -13.54 9.05 -7.77
N VAL A 129 -12.57 8.22 -8.13
CA VAL A 129 -12.82 6.97 -8.85
C VAL A 129 -12.10 5.83 -8.16
N ASN A 130 -12.87 4.84 -7.71
CA ASN A 130 -12.32 3.57 -7.27
C ASN A 130 -12.24 2.59 -8.43
N LEU A 131 -11.06 2.00 -8.67
CA LEU A 131 -10.83 1.04 -9.75
C LEU A 131 -10.52 -0.33 -9.16
N GLY A 132 -11.39 -1.31 -9.38
CA GLY A 132 -11.15 -2.68 -8.96
C GLY A 132 -10.13 -3.43 -9.85
N ILE A 133 -9.70 -4.59 -9.35
CA ILE A 133 -8.77 -5.50 -10.03
C ILE A 133 -9.30 -5.90 -11.43
N GLY A 134 -8.39 -6.05 -12.37
CA GLY A 134 -8.67 -6.56 -13.72
C GLY A 134 -9.06 -5.46 -14.69
N MET A 135 -10.17 -5.63 -15.41
CA MET A 135 -10.56 -4.71 -16.51
C MET A 135 -10.53 -3.21 -16.13
N PRO A 136 -10.98 -2.78 -14.94
CA PRO A 136 -10.95 -1.37 -14.54
C PRO A 136 -9.55 -0.76 -14.40
N GLU A 137 -8.50 -1.55 -14.10
CA GLU A 137 -7.11 -1.07 -14.01
C GLU A 137 -6.69 -0.32 -15.28
N GLY A 138 -7.20 -0.75 -16.44
CA GLY A 138 -6.85 -0.12 -17.71
C GLY A 138 -7.37 1.31 -17.85
N VAL A 139 -8.38 1.71 -17.06
CA VAL A 139 -8.92 3.07 -17.08
C VAL A 139 -7.87 4.06 -16.56
N ALA A 140 -7.11 3.70 -15.51
CA ALA A 140 -6.01 4.53 -15.01
C ALA A 140 -4.91 4.68 -16.07
N ALA A 141 -4.50 3.58 -16.70
CA ALA A 141 -3.48 3.60 -17.75
C ALA A 141 -3.89 4.46 -18.95
N VAL A 142 -5.16 4.38 -19.38
CA VAL A 142 -5.70 5.24 -20.43
C VAL A 142 -5.78 6.70 -19.98
N ALA A 143 -6.22 6.99 -18.77
CA ALA A 143 -6.26 8.36 -18.24
C ALA A 143 -4.86 9.00 -18.20
N ALA A 144 -3.82 8.20 -17.86
CA ALA A 144 -2.43 8.62 -17.91
C ALA A 144 -1.96 8.88 -19.35
N GLU A 145 -2.24 7.96 -20.28
CA GLU A 145 -1.91 8.08 -21.71
C GLU A 145 -2.52 9.34 -22.34
N GLU A 146 -3.78 9.64 -22.02
CA GLU A 146 -4.51 10.80 -22.54
C GLU A 146 -4.21 12.10 -21.75
N SER A 147 -3.28 12.07 -20.79
CA SER A 147 -2.87 13.23 -19.97
C SER A 147 -4.01 13.87 -19.17
N ILE A 148 -4.99 13.07 -18.73
CA ILE A 148 -6.12 13.51 -17.90
C ILE A 148 -6.07 12.98 -16.47
N ILE A 149 -5.06 12.18 -16.12
CA ILE A 149 -4.98 11.52 -14.80
C ILE A 149 -4.87 12.53 -13.65
N ASP A 150 -4.19 13.66 -13.86
CA ASP A 150 -4.06 14.72 -12.86
C ASP A 150 -5.38 15.49 -12.62
N LEU A 151 -6.42 15.23 -13.43
CA LEU A 151 -7.77 15.79 -13.24
C LEU A 151 -8.65 14.87 -12.38
N LEU A 152 -8.13 13.74 -11.91
CA LEU A 152 -8.89 12.69 -11.23
C LEU A 152 -8.25 12.39 -9.88
N THR A 153 -9.07 11.99 -8.92
CA THR A 153 -8.58 11.36 -7.69
C THR A 153 -8.86 9.87 -7.78
N LEU A 154 -7.85 9.09 -8.18
CA LEU A 154 -7.95 7.64 -8.21
C LEU A 154 -7.77 7.07 -6.81
N THR A 155 -8.56 6.06 -6.47
CA THR A 155 -8.46 5.36 -5.19
C THR A 155 -8.37 3.86 -5.42
N ALA A 156 -7.79 3.15 -4.47
CA ALA A 156 -7.91 1.70 -4.34
C ALA A 156 -8.45 1.38 -2.94
N GLU A 157 -9.29 0.35 -2.84
CA GLU A 157 -9.90 -0.07 -1.58
C GLU A 157 -8.94 -0.30 -0.40
N PRO A 158 -7.66 -0.69 -0.60
CA PRO A 158 -6.74 -0.93 0.51
C PRO A 158 -6.21 0.35 1.21
N GLY A 159 -6.54 1.55 0.70
CA GLY A 159 -6.16 2.80 1.37
C GLY A 159 -5.45 3.84 0.49
N VAL A 160 -5.23 3.56 -0.81
CA VAL A 160 -4.64 4.54 -1.73
C VAL A 160 -5.63 5.66 -2.02
N ILE A 161 -5.18 6.91 -1.86
CA ILE A 161 -5.87 8.12 -2.31
C ILE A 161 -4.94 8.95 -3.21
N GLY A 162 -5.39 9.21 -4.45
CA GLY A 162 -4.65 9.96 -5.45
C GLY A 162 -3.51 9.16 -6.07
N GLY A 163 -2.75 9.83 -6.95
CA GLY A 163 -1.64 9.21 -7.67
C GLY A 163 -2.09 8.24 -8.77
N ILE A 164 -1.21 7.30 -9.10
CA ILE A 164 -1.38 6.36 -10.21
C ILE A 164 -1.34 4.93 -9.65
N PRO A 165 -2.48 4.22 -9.60
CA PRO A 165 -2.54 2.84 -9.15
C PRO A 165 -1.70 1.91 -10.03
N ALA A 166 -1.00 0.98 -9.39
CA ALA A 166 -0.35 -0.12 -10.06
C ALA A 166 -1.36 -1.25 -10.34
N GLY A 167 -1.07 -2.08 -11.35
CA GLY A 167 -1.92 -3.19 -11.77
C GLY A 167 -1.20 -4.54 -11.69
N GLY A 168 -1.92 -5.63 -11.97
CA GLY A 168 -1.33 -6.97 -11.96
C GLY A 168 -0.80 -7.38 -10.57
N MET A 169 0.45 -7.83 -10.51
CA MET A 169 1.06 -8.34 -9.26
C MET A 169 1.39 -7.23 -8.24
N ASP A 170 1.30 -5.97 -8.65
CA ASP A 170 1.49 -4.79 -7.80
C ASP A 170 0.15 -4.14 -7.42
N PHE A 171 -0.99 -4.76 -7.78
CA PHE A 171 -2.30 -4.18 -7.50
C PHE A 171 -2.47 -3.84 -6.00
N GLY A 172 -3.11 -2.70 -5.75
CA GLY A 172 -3.30 -2.13 -4.41
C GLY A 172 -2.22 -1.11 -4.07
N ALA A 173 -1.01 -1.24 -4.62
CA ALA A 173 0.01 -0.18 -4.53
C ALA A 173 -0.26 0.93 -5.56
N ALA A 174 0.38 2.08 -5.35
CA ALA A 174 0.33 3.20 -6.27
C ALA A 174 1.59 4.05 -6.15
N VAL A 175 1.92 4.77 -7.21
CA VAL A 175 2.96 5.81 -7.17
C VAL A 175 2.32 7.19 -7.09
N ASN A 176 3.09 8.17 -6.64
CA ASN A 176 2.67 9.57 -6.61
C ASN A 176 1.40 9.83 -5.78
N THR A 177 1.12 8.97 -4.81
CA THR A 177 -0.07 9.06 -3.94
C THR A 177 -0.10 10.39 -3.20
N GLU A 178 -1.32 10.85 -2.91
CA GLU A 178 -1.55 12.03 -2.08
C GLU A 178 -1.68 11.64 -0.61
N ALA A 179 -2.31 10.48 -0.36
CA ALA A 179 -2.40 9.88 0.96
C ALA A 179 -2.50 8.35 0.90
N ILE A 180 -2.08 7.72 1.99
CA ILE A 180 -2.29 6.31 2.31
C ILE A 180 -2.94 6.29 3.68
N ILE A 181 -4.09 5.63 3.79
CA ILE A 181 -4.89 5.54 5.03
C ILE A 181 -5.17 4.11 5.45
#